data_AF-X0XCI9-F1
#
_entry.id   AF-X0XCI9-F1
#
_cell.length_a   1.000
_cell.length_b   1.000
_cell.length_c   1.000
_cell.angle_alpha   90.00
_cell.angle_beta   90.00
_cell.angle_gamma   90.00
#
_symmetry.space_group_name_H-M   'P 1'
#
loop_
_entity.id
_entity.type
_entity.pdbx_description
1 polymer ?
#
loop_
_entity_poly.entity_id
_entity_poly.type
_entity_poly.pdbx_seq_one_letter_code
_entity_poly.pdbx_strand_id
1 'polypeptide(L)'
;YVDAKPTAASLLRTIKPDVYVKGKEYEAADDPRFLEERRIVEAHGGTVIFSSGDVVYSSTRLLQTMSDQEAAKARRLPWVCRRHDITAETLLATVESFSGKRVVVVGDLILDRYVYCDALSVAAESAMLSLTQLDTRRFLGGAGVVARHLAALGASPFVLAHCGFDERSEWAITQMQEESIDGHLLRCAPSVPEKSRFLVEDTKLLKVEEAEITPLDSISQRTAAEVLMQQARSAEAVIFCDYGYG
;
A
#
# COMPACT_ATOMS: atom_id res chain seq x y z
N TYR A 1 1.64 23.44 4.26
CA TYR A 1 1.61 24.48 3.21
C TYR A 1 1.74 23.77 1.88
N VAL A 2 0.69 23.78 1.06
CA VAL A 2 0.76 23.25 -0.31
C VAL A 2 1.06 24.46 -1.21
N ASP A 3 2.21 24.46 -1.89
CA ASP A 3 2.51 25.52 -2.86
C ASP A 3 1.54 25.40 -4.04
N ALA A 4 0.84 26.50 -4.34
CA ALA A 4 -0.11 26.56 -5.45
C ALA A 4 0.59 26.60 -6.83
N LYS A 5 1.91 26.79 -6.86
CA LYS A 5 2.69 26.83 -8.09
C LYS A 5 3.00 25.40 -8.60
N PRO A 6 3.04 25.21 -9.92
CA PRO A 6 3.25 23.89 -10.52
C PRO A 6 4.69 23.35 -10.37
N THR A 7 5.62 24.16 -9.86
CA THR A 7 7.02 23.79 -9.65
C THR A 7 7.54 24.35 -8.34
N ALA A 8 8.54 23.68 -7.76
CA ALA A 8 9.21 24.13 -6.55
C ALA A 8 10.19 25.30 -6.80
N ALA A 9 10.32 25.79 -8.04
CA ALA A 9 11.30 26.80 -8.45
C ALA A 9 11.30 28.05 -7.55
N SER A 10 10.11 28.55 -7.17
CA SER A 10 9.98 29.73 -6.30
C SER A 10 10.51 29.46 -4.88
N LEU A 11 10.24 28.27 -4.35
CA LEU A 11 10.70 27.85 -3.03
C LEU A 11 12.21 27.62 -3.03
N LEU A 12 12.74 26.97 -4.06
CA LEU A 12 14.17 26.70 -4.20
C LEU A 12 15.00 27.99 -4.29
N ARG A 13 14.52 29.00 -5.02
CA ARG A 13 15.19 30.33 -5.07
C ARG A 13 15.22 31.04 -3.71
N THR A 14 14.25 30.75 -2.84
CA THR A 14 14.10 31.38 -1.53
C THR A 14 14.93 30.65 -0.47
N ILE A 15 14.78 29.32 -0.42
CA ILE A 15 15.39 28.46 0.59
C ILE A 15 16.89 28.24 0.31
N LYS A 16 17.27 28.17 -0.96
CA LYS A 16 18.64 27.90 -1.43
C LYS A 16 19.29 26.68 -0.73
N PRO A 17 18.70 25.48 -0.83
CA PRO A 17 19.14 24.33 -0.05
C PRO A 17 20.49 23.78 -0.54
N ASP A 18 21.39 23.43 0.37
CA ASP A 18 22.67 22.77 0.01
C ASP A 18 22.47 21.39 -0.64
N VAL A 19 21.37 20.71 -0.30
CA VAL A 19 20.99 19.42 -0.86
C VAL A 19 19.50 19.41 -1.24
N TYR A 20 19.20 19.01 -2.48
CA TYR A 20 17.84 18.79 -2.97
C TYR A 20 17.65 17.33 -3.37
N VAL A 21 16.77 16.61 -2.66
CA VAL A 21 16.57 15.18 -2.89
C VAL A 21 15.37 14.93 -3.81
N LYS A 22 15.56 14.09 -4.84
CA LYS A 22 14.51 13.63 -5.75
C LYS A 22 14.47 12.11 -5.84
N GLY A 23 13.36 11.57 -6.34
CA GLY A 23 13.26 10.14 -6.65
C GLY A 23 14.19 9.75 -7.82
N LYS A 24 14.66 8.49 -7.81
CA LYS A 24 15.59 7.96 -8.83
C LYS A 24 15.03 8.04 -10.25
N GLU A 25 13.71 8.08 -10.40
CA GLU A 25 13.03 8.26 -11.69
C GLU A 25 13.36 9.60 -12.36
N TYR A 26 13.86 10.60 -11.62
CA TYR A 26 14.27 11.90 -12.16
C TYR A 26 15.72 11.92 -12.67
N GLU A 27 16.52 10.88 -12.40
CA GLU A 27 17.94 10.83 -12.79
C GLU A 27 18.12 10.88 -14.31
N ALA A 28 17.23 10.21 -15.05
CA ALA A 28 17.21 10.18 -16.52
C ALA A 28 16.03 10.96 -17.12
N ALA A 29 15.26 11.71 -16.30
CA ALA A 29 14.06 12.39 -16.78
C ALA A 29 14.40 13.72 -17.48
N ASP A 30 13.89 13.89 -18.70
CA ASP A 30 13.96 15.14 -19.47
C ASP A 30 12.75 16.06 -19.18
N ASP A 31 12.25 16.09 -17.94
CA ASP A 31 11.14 16.96 -17.57
C ASP A 31 11.63 18.42 -17.47
N PRO A 32 11.15 19.33 -18.33
CA PRO A 32 11.60 20.73 -18.34
C PRO A 32 11.43 21.44 -17.00
N ARG A 33 10.44 21.01 -16.19
CA ARG A 33 10.17 21.58 -14.87
C ARG A 33 11.26 21.18 -13.87
N PHE A 34 11.67 19.92 -13.89
CA PHE A 34 12.73 19.43 -13.02
C PHE A 34 14.09 19.98 -13.41
N LEU A 35 14.36 20.12 -14.72
CA LEU A 35 15.60 20.75 -15.20
C LEU A 35 15.73 22.20 -14.70
N GLU A 36 14.62 22.95 -14.64
CA GLU A 36 14.62 24.29 -14.04
C GLU A 36 14.85 24.26 -12.53
N GLU A 37 14.22 23.34 -11.79
CA GLU A 37 14.46 23.15 -10.35
C GLU A 37 15.94 22.82 -10.08
N ARG A 38 16.52 21.90 -10.85
CA ARG A 38 17.93 21.51 -10.76
C ARG A 38 18.86 22.68 -11.03
N ARG A 39 18.62 23.44 -12.11
CA ARG A 39 19.42 24.66 -12.41
C ARG A 39 19.38 25.66 -11.27
N ILE A 40 18.23 25.87 -10.65
CA ILE A 40 18.11 26.80 -9.52
C ILE A 40 18.98 26.33 -8.35
N VAL A 41 18.94 25.04 -8.01
CA VAL A 41 19.72 24.46 -6.92
C VAL A 41 21.23 24.56 -7.19
N GLU A 42 21.65 24.13 -8.38
CA GLU A 42 23.07 24.15 -8.78
C GLU A 42 23.61 25.58 -8.92
N ALA A 43 22.80 26.55 -9.36
CA ALA A 43 23.22 27.94 -9.55
C ALA A 43 23.62 28.65 -8.24
N HIS A 44 23.17 28.17 -7.09
CA HIS A 44 23.59 28.69 -5.78
C HIS A 44 24.51 27.70 -5.03
N GLY A 45 25.09 26.72 -5.72
CA GLY A 45 26.07 25.77 -5.15
C GLY A 45 25.47 24.57 -4.41
N GLY A 46 24.14 24.39 -4.45
CA GLY A 46 23.50 23.18 -3.91
C GLY A 46 23.67 21.99 -4.85
N THR A 47 23.53 20.77 -4.32
CA THR A 47 23.61 19.53 -5.10
C THR A 47 22.26 18.82 -5.14
N VAL A 48 21.90 18.28 -6.30
CA VAL A 48 20.72 17.41 -6.44
C VAL A 48 21.15 15.95 -6.24
N ILE A 49 20.54 15.26 -5.29
CA ILE A 49 20.81 13.84 -4.99
C ILE A 49 19.55 13.03 -5.27
N PHE A 50 19.72 11.84 -5.84
CA PHE A 50 18.63 10.92 -6.08
C PHE A 50 18.56 9.86 -4.99
N SER A 51 17.36 9.56 -4.48
CA SER A 51 17.16 8.54 -3.46
C SER A 51 17.53 7.13 -3.98
N SER A 52 17.90 6.23 -3.07
CA SER A 52 18.51 4.92 -3.35
C SER A 52 17.57 3.85 -3.92
N GLY A 53 16.54 4.21 -4.69
CA GLY A 53 15.76 3.24 -5.46
C GLY A 53 14.51 2.69 -4.77
N ASP A 54 14.01 3.34 -3.72
CA ASP A 54 12.58 3.22 -3.42
C ASP A 54 11.82 3.92 -4.54
N VAL A 55 11.10 3.13 -5.33
CA VAL A 55 10.17 3.62 -6.36
C VAL A 55 9.03 4.34 -5.66
N VAL A 56 9.28 5.58 -5.24
CA VAL A 56 8.24 6.50 -4.77
C VAL A 56 7.68 7.15 -6.02
N TYR A 57 6.57 6.61 -6.51
CA TYR A 57 5.88 7.13 -7.68
C TYR A 57 5.50 8.60 -7.45
N SER A 58 6.12 9.51 -8.20
CA SER A 58 5.69 10.90 -8.29
C SER A 58 4.22 10.98 -8.70
N SER A 59 3.40 11.65 -7.90
CA SER A 59 1.97 11.87 -8.15
C SER A 59 1.72 12.47 -9.53
N THR A 60 2.69 13.21 -10.07
CA THR A 60 2.66 13.81 -11.40
C THR A 60 2.73 12.79 -12.52
N ARG A 61 3.53 11.72 -12.35
CA ARG A 61 3.64 10.65 -13.35
C ARG A 61 2.38 9.80 -13.34
N LEU A 62 1.85 9.48 -12.15
CA LEU A 62 0.55 8.82 -12.00
C LEU A 62 -0.56 9.59 -12.75
N LEU A 63 -0.64 10.91 -12.57
CA LEU A 63 -1.60 11.78 -13.28
C LEU A 63 -1.41 11.82 -14.81
N GLN A 64 -0.18 11.64 -15.30
CA GLN A 64 0.11 11.61 -16.74
C GLN A 64 -0.19 10.25 -17.38
N THR A 65 -0.08 9.16 -16.62
CA THR A 65 -0.46 7.82 -17.06
C THR A 65 -1.97 7.56 -16.93
N MET A 66 -2.73 8.51 -16.38
CA MET A 66 -4.17 8.38 -16.19
C MET A 66 -4.93 8.37 -17.52
N SER A 67 -5.75 7.35 -17.73
CA SER A 67 -6.57 7.15 -18.93
C SER A 67 -7.69 8.19 -19.06
N ASP A 68 -8.29 8.32 -20.25
CA ASP A 68 -9.48 9.18 -20.47
C ASP A 68 -10.64 8.89 -19.50
N GLN A 69 -10.74 7.66 -18.96
CA GLN A 69 -11.72 7.32 -17.92
C GLN A 69 -11.47 8.06 -16.59
N GLU A 70 -10.21 8.33 -16.26
CA GLU A 70 -9.83 9.04 -15.03
C GLU A 70 -10.01 10.55 -15.19
N ALA A 71 -9.81 11.10 -16.38
CA ALA A 71 -10.23 12.46 -16.71
C ALA A 71 -11.76 12.65 -16.57
N ALA A 72 -12.56 11.64 -16.95
CA ALA A 72 -14.00 11.65 -16.74
C ALA A 72 -14.40 11.56 -15.26
N LYS A 73 -13.67 10.77 -14.44
CA LYS A 73 -13.84 10.74 -12.97
C LYS A 73 -13.47 12.08 -12.32
N ALA A 74 -12.40 12.73 -12.76
CA ALA A 74 -11.98 14.04 -12.26
C ALA A 74 -13.06 15.11 -12.48
N ARG A 75 -13.79 15.06 -13.60
CA ARG A 75 -14.94 15.96 -13.86
C ARG A 75 -16.14 15.70 -12.94
N ARG A 76 -16.32 14.48 -12.43
CA ARG A 76 -17.41 14.11 -11.51
C ARG A 76 -17.13 14.52 -10.06
N LEU A 77 -15.86 14.60 -9.67
CA LEU A 77 -15.47 14.84 -8.28
C LEU A 77 -16.08 16.13 -7.69
N PRO A 78 -16.05 17.30 -8.35
CA PRO A 78 -16.67 18.52 -7.81
C PRO A 78 -18.19 18.42 -7.63
N TRP A 79 -18.86 17.57 -8.43
CA TRP A 79 -20.29 17.32 -8.28
C TRP A 79 -20.57 16.43 -7.07
N VAL A 80 -19.79 15.34 -6.90
CA VAL A 80 -19.91 14.45 -5.73
C VAL A 80 -19.63 15.21 -4.44
N CYS A 81 -18.54 15.99 -4.40
CA CYS A 81 -18.18 16.78 -3.23
C CYS A 81 -19.29 17.75 -2.84
N ARG A 82 -19.86 18.49 -3.80
CA ARG A 82 -20.99 19.40 -3.52
C ARG A 82 -22.26 18.67 -3.07
N ARG A 83 -22.54 17.51 -3.64
CA ARG A 83 -23.74 16.73 -3.31
C ARG A 83 -23.70 16.17 -1.88
N HIS A 84 -22.50 15.79 -1.41
CA HIS A 84 -22.30 15.13 -0.13
C HIS A 84 -21.60 16.02 0.91
N ASP A 85 -21.51 17.33 0.64
CA ASP A 85 -20.85 18.32 1.49
C ASP A 85 -19.41 17.92 1.90
N ILE A 86 -18.70 17.28 0.98
CA ILE A 86 -17.30 16.90 1.18
C ILE A 86 -16.45 18.13 0.88
N THR A 87 -16.09 18.85 1.93
CA THR A 87 -15.15 19.97 1.89
C THR A 87 -13.77 19.53 2.38
N ALA A 88 -12.75 20.36 2.15
CA ALA A 88 -11.42 20.10 2.70
C ALA A 88 -11.44 20.05 4.24
N GLU A 89 -12.24 20.92 4.86
CA GLU A 89 -12.39 20.97 6.32
C GLU A 89 -13.03 19.69 6.86
N THR A 90 -14.16 19.26 6.29
CA THR A 90 -14.83 18.03 6.72
C THR A 90 -13.98 16.79 6.48
N LEU A 91 -13.21 16.77 5.39
CA LEU A 91 -12.30 15.67 5.10
C LEU A 91 -11.15 15.60 6.11
N LEU A 92 -10.51 16.74 6.41
CA LEU A 92 -9.44 16.82 7.41
C LEU A 92 -9.96 16.40 8.79
N ALA A 93 -11.10 16.96 9.22
CA ALA A 93 -11.72 16.60 10.49
C ALA A 93 -12.06 15.09 10.55
N THR A 94 -12.51 14.51 9.43
CA THR A 94 -12.78 13.06 9.35
C THR A 94 -11.50 12.26 9.51
N VAL A 95 -10.42 12.61 8.81
CA VAL A 95 -9.12 11.92 8.94
C VAL A 95 -8.57 12.04 10.35
N GLU A 96 -8.61 13.23 10.96
CA GLU A 96 -8.18 13.46 12.35
C GLU A 96 -9.00 12.64 13.35
N SER A 97 -10.28 12.40 13.07
CA SER A 97 -11.16 11.64 13.96
C SER A 97 -10.80 10.16 14.09
N PHE A 98 -9.93 9.61 13.23
CA PHE A 98 -9.41 8.24 13.35
C PHE A 98 -8.37 8.09 14.47
N SER A 99 -7.74 9.19 14.89
CA SER A 99 -6.67 9.15 15.88
C SER A 99 -7.16 8.55 17.20
N GLY A 100 -6.45 7.51 17.68
CA GLY A 100 -6.77 6.82 18.93
C GLY A 100 -8.00 5.91 18.85
N LYS A 101 -8.65 5.78 17.69
CA LYS A 101 -9.83 4.93 17.54
C LYS A 101 -9.47 3.47 17.66
N ARG A 102 -10.20 2.69 18.45
CA ARG A 102 -9.97 1.25 18.57
C ARG A 102 -10.88 0.50 17.61
N VAL A 103 -10.29 -0.26 16.69
CA VAL A 103 -11.04 -0.97 15.66
C VAL A 103 -10.61 -2.43 15.64
N VAL A 104 -11.56 -3.35 15.71
CA VAL A 104 -11.28 -4.79 15.57
C VAL A 104 -11.49 -5.17 14.11
N VAL A 105 -10.49 -5.78 13.49
CA VAL A 105 -10.57 -6.31 12.13
C VAL A 105 -10.59 -7.83 12.22
N VAL A 106 -11.70 -8.45 11.81
CA VAL A 106 -11.88 -9.90 11.81
C VAL A 106 -11.87 -10.39 10.37
N GLY A 107 -11.11 -11.42 10.04
CA GLY A 107 -11.21 -12.06 8.73
C GLY A 107 -9.90 -12.62 8.21
N ASP A 108 -9.82 -12.80 6.90
CA ASP A 108 -8.71 -13.50 6.27
C ASP A 108 -7.47 -12.61 6.18
N LEU A 109 -6.37 -13.06 6.79
CA LEU A 109 -5.05 -12.53 6.47
C LEU A 109 -4.63 -13.06 5.09
N ILE A 110 -4.09 -12.21 4.24
CA ILE A 110 -3.61 -12.58 2.91
C ILE A 110 -2.23 -11.95 2.74
N LEU A 111 -1.33 -12.60 2.03
CA LEU A 111 -0.08 -12.00 1.57
C LEU A 111 -0.22 -11.59 0.10
N ASP A 112 -0.01 -10.31 -0.20
CA ASP A 112 0.15 -9.88 -1.58
C ASP A 112 1.65 -9.82 -1.91
N ARG A 113 2.08 -10.68 -2.84
CA ARG A 113 3.47 -10.75 -3.28
C ARG A 113 3.61 -10.18 -4.69
N TYR A 114 4.54 -9.25 -4.85
CA TYR A 114 4.91 -8.65 -6.13
C TYR A 114 6.29 -9.14 -6.51
N VAL A 115 6.37 -9.87 -7.63
CA VAL A 115 7.60 -10.38 -8.20
C VAL A 115 7.93 -9.53 -9.42
N TYR A 116 8.98 -8.74 -9.31
CA TYR A 116 9.45 -7.90 -10.42
C TYR A 116 10.39 -8.72 -11.28
N CYS A 117 10.15 -8.70 -12.58
CA CYS A 117 10.84 -9.53 -13.55
C CYS A 117 11.36 -8.68 -14.72
N ASP A 118 12.43 -9.18 -15.32
CA ASP A 118 12.79 -8.82 -16.69
C ASP A 118 12.16 -9.83 -17.66
N ALA A 119 11.69 -9.35 -18.81
CA ALA A 119 11.16 -10.22 -19.85
C ALA A 119 12.31 -10.78 -20.68
N LEU A 120 12.61 -12.06 -20.47
CA LEU A 120 13.34 -12.82 -21.47
C LEU A 120 12.33 -13.26 -22.53
N SER A 121 12.78 -13.36 -23.77
CA SER A 121 11.98 -13.74 -24.94
C SER A 121 11.09 -14.98 -24.72
N VAL A 122 10.23 -15.28 -25.70
CA VAL A 122 9.52 -16.58 -25.75
C VAL A 122 10.50 -17.73 -25.46
N ALA A 123 10.15 -18.58 -24.51
CA ALA A 123 10.97 -19.68 -24.06
C ALA A 123 11.36 -20.57 -25.25
N ALA A 124 12.61 -21.02 -25.30
CA ALA A 124 13.10 -21.85 -26.41
C ALA A 124 12.40 -23.22 -26.48
N GLU A 125 11.88 -23.69 -25.35
CA GLU A 125 11.29 -25.03 -25.17
C GLU A 125 9.82 -25.09 -25.60
N SER A 126 9.07 -24.00 -25.43
CA SER A 126 7.64 -23.93 -25.71
C SER A 126 7.18 -22.47 -25.87
N ALA A 127 5.98 -22.24 -26.41
CA ALA A 127 5.41 -20.90 -26.56
C ALA A 127 4.95 -20.30 -25.22
N MET A 128 5.87 -20.18 -24.26
CA MET A 128 5.67 -19.64 -22.92
C MET A 128 6.60 -18.46 -22.69
N LEU A 129 6.24 -17.57 -21.77
CA LEU A 129 7.11 -16.46 -21.39
C LEU A 129 8.19 -16.95 -20.43
N SER A 130 9.45 -16.59 -20.70
CA SER A 130 10.54 -16.78 -19.75
C SER A 130 10.77 -15.48 -18.99
N LEU A 131 10.68 -15.52 -17.66
CA LEU A 131 10.86 -14.34 -16.82
C LEU A 131 12.07 -14.56 -15.91
N THR A 132 12.94 -13.56 -15.80
CA THR A 132 13.98 -13.56 -14.77
C THR A 132 13.53 -12.69 -13.61
N GLN A 133 13.44 -13.28 -12.42
CA GLN A 133 13.11 -12.53 -11.20
C GLN A 133 14.25 -11.58 -10.83
N LEU A 134 13.92 -10.31 -10.63
CA LEU A 134 14.82 -9.24 -10.21
C LEU A 134 14.65 -8.91 -8.73
N ASP A 135 13.41 -8.78 -8.27
CA ASP A 135 13.07 -8.40 -6.89
C ASP A 135 11.77 -9.08 -6.46
N THR A 136 11.54 -9.17 -5.15
CA THR A 136 10.27 -9.60 -4.58
C THR A 136 9.92 -8.74 -3.38
N ARG A 137 8.70 -8.19 -3.40
CA ARG A 137 8.12 -7.46 -2.28
C ARG A 137 6.86 -8.17 -1.80
N ARG A 138 6.72 -8.32 -0.49
CA ARG A 138 5.53 -8.88 0.14
C ARG A 138 4.82 -7.79 0.95
N PHE A 139 3.51 -7.85 1.00
CA PHE A 139 2.66 -6.93 1.75
C PHE A 139 1.56 -7.72 2.46
N LEU A 140 1.15 -7.26 3.64
CA LEU A 140 -0.09 -7.70 4.26
C LEU A 140 -1.27 -7.23 3.40
N GLY A 141 -2.13 -8.18 3.03
CA GLY A 141 -3.40 -8.07 2.32
C GLY A 141 -4.57 -8.54 3.20
N GLY A 142 -5.78 -8.52 2.64
CA GLY A 142 -7.00 -8.93 3.35
C GLY A 142 -7.26 -8.10 4.61
N ALA A 143 -7.53 -8.75 5.73
CA ALA A 143 -7.64 -8.10 7.05
C ALA A 143 -6.37 -7.30 7.41
N GLY A 144 -5.20 -7.78 6.99
CA GLY A 144 -3.92 -7.13 7.25
C GLY A 144 -3.83 -5.74 6.63
N VAL A 145 -4.17 -5.57 5.34
CA VAL A 145 -4.10 -4.24 4.70
C VAL A 145 -5.11 -3.25 5.31
N VAL A 146 -6.28 -3.74 5.73
CA VAL A 146 -7.27 -2.90 6.41
C VAL A 146 -6.72 -2.40 7.75
N ALA A 147 -6.10 -3.27 8.54
CA ALA A 147 -5.43 -2.88 9.77
C ALA A 147 -4.30 -1.87 9.52
N ARG A 148 -3.47 -2.08 8.50
CA ARG A 148 -2.42 -1.12 8.11
C ARG A 148 -2.97 0.26 7.78
N HIS A 149 -4.04 0.33 7.00
CA HIS A 149 -4.68 1.61 6.66
C HIS A 149 -5.24 2.30 7.92
N LEU A 150 -5.85 1.55 8.84
CA LEU A 150 -6.32 2.09 10.11
C LEU A 150 -5.16 2.65 10.96
N ALA A 151 -4.07 1.90 11.10
CA ALA A 151 -2.88 2.34 11.81
C ALA A 151 -2.27 3.60 11.18
N ALA A 152 -2.19 3.66 9.85
CA ALA A 152 -1.71 4.83 9.11
C ALA A 152 -2.59 6.08 9.30
N LEU A 153 -3.90 5.89 9.55
CA LEU A 153 -4.83 6.96 9.92
C LEU A 153 -4.75 7.35 11.41
N GLY A 154 -3.89 6.71 12.20
CA GLY A 154 -3.70 6.98 13.62
C GLY A 154 -4.62 6.19 14.56
N ALA A 155 -5.41 5.25 14.03
CA ALA A 155 -6.21 4.34 14.83
C ALA A 155 -5.34 3.24 15.46
N SER A 156 -5.91 2.50 16.40
CA SER A 156 -5.31 1.34 17.06
C SER A 156 -6.07 0.07 16.63
N PRO A 157 -5.68 -0.56 15.52
CA PRO A 157 -6.32 -1.78 15.05
C PRO A 157 -5.92 -3.00 15.88
N PHE A 158 -6.88 -3.92 16.05
CA PHE A 158 -6.64 -5.27 16.56
C PHE A 158 -7.12 -6.28 15.51
N VAL A 159 -6.23 -7.17 15.05
CA VAL A 159 -6.58 -8.18 14.03
C VAL A 159 -6.94 -9.51 14.69
N LEU A 160 -8.08 -10.08 14.33
CA LEU A 160 -8.45 -11.46 14.63
C LEU A 160 -8.55 -12.23 13.31
N ALA A 161 -7.62 -13.15 13.08
CA ALA A 161 -7.56 -13.95 11.85
C ALA A 161 -7.02 -15.35 12.17
N HIS A 162 -7.00 -16.23 11.17
CA HIS A 162 -6.32 -17.52 11.25
C HIS A 162 -5.04 -17.52 10.42
N CYS A 163 -4.10 -18.40 10.78
CA CYS A 163 -2.86 -18.63 10.06
C CYS A 163 -2.33 -20.05 10.34
N GLY A 164 -1.21 -20.42 9.70
CA GLY A 164 -0.52 -21.69 9.92
C GLY A 164 0.75 -21.56 10.74
N PHE A 165 1.60 -22.59 10.72
CA PHE A 165 2.90 -22.62 11.41
C PHE A 165 4.09 -22.46 10.45
N ASP A 166 3.85 -21.95 9.26
CA ASP A 166 4.82 -21.87 8.17
C ASP A 166 5.47 -20.48 8.07
N GLU A 167 6.49 -20.37 7.21
CA GLU A 167 7.26 -19.14 7.00
C GLU A 167 6.37 -17.95 6.60
N ARG A 168 5.33 -18.17 5.79
CA ARG A 168 4.40 -17.11 5.38
C ARG A 168 3.62 -16.57 6.57
N SER A 169 3.15 -17.45 7.45
CA SER A 169 2.45 -17.05 8.66
C SER A 169 3.37 -16.29 9.63
N GLU A 170 4.60 -16.77 9.82
CA GLU A 170 5.60 -16.07 10.66
C GLU A 170 5.99 -14.71 10.09
N TRP A 171 6.14 -14.61 8.77
CA TRP A 171 6.39 -13.33 8.09
C TRP A 171 5.24 -12.36 8.36
N ALA A 172 3.99 -12.81 8.23
CA ALA A 172 2.82 -11.96 8.44
C ALA A 172 2.76 -11.42 9.88
N ILE A 173 3.06 -12.26 10.88
CA ILE A 173 3.13 -11.87 12.30
C ILE A 173 4.23 -10.84 12.52
N THR A 174 5.43 -11.11 12.00
CA THR A 174 6.57 -10.20 12.16
C THR A 174 6.26 -8.83 11.56
N GLN A 175 5.63 -8.80 10.38
CA GLN A 175 5.23 -7.55 9.75
C GLN A 175 4.15 -6.81 10.53
N MET A 176 3.16 -7.50 11.08
CA MET A 176 2.17 -6.86 11.95
C MET A 176 2.84 -6.21 13.18
N GLN A 177 3.82 -6.89 13.79
CA GLN A 177 4.57 -6.36 14.92
C GLN A 177 5.41 -5.14 14.54
N GLU A 178 6.13 -5.19 13.42
CA GLU A 178 6.92 -4.06 12.90
C GLU A 178 6.04 -2.83 12.61
N GLU A 179 4.81 -3.06 12.15
CA GLU A 179 3.84 -2.01 11.88
C GLU A 179 2.98 -1.62 13.10
N SER A 180 3.31 -2.12 14.29
CA SER A 180 2.60 -1.85 15.55
C SER A 180 1.11 -2.19 15.49
N ILE A 181 0.75 -3.24 14.75
CA ILE A 181 -0.59 -3.78 14.64
C ILE A 181 -0.72 -4.93 15.64
N ASP A 182 -1.61 -4.79 16.62
CA ASP A 182 -1.92 -5.85 17.57
C ASP A 182 -2.85 -6.89 16.94
N GLY A 183 -2.85 -8.11 17.47
CA GLY A 183 -3.76 -9.13 16.99
C GLY A 183 -3.64 -10.49 17.65
N HIS A 184 -4.64 -11.32 17.41
CA HIS A 184 -4.70 -12.71 17.79
C HIS A 184 -4.88 -13.57 16.54
N LEU A 185 -3.83 -14.31 16.18
CA LEU A 185 -3.82 -15.18 15.02
C LEU A 185 -3.99 -16.65 15.46
N LEU A 186 -5.12 -17.23 15.09
CA LEU A 186 -5.48 -18.62 15.40
C LEU A 186 -4.68 -19.57 14.52
N ARG A 187 -3.82 -20.40 15.11
CA ARG A 187 -2.99 -21.38 14.40
C ARG A 187 -3.79 -22.63 14.03
N CYS A 188 -4.71 -22.48 13.08
CA CYS A 188 -5.69 -23.51 12.71
C CYS A 188 -5.86 -23.69 11.19
N ALA A 189 -5.05 -23.01 10.38
CA ALA A 189 -4.95 -23.23 8.96
C ALA A 189 -3.59 -23.82 8.57
N PRO A 190 -3.43 -24.41 7.38
CA PRO A 190 -2.11 -24.85 6.90
C PRO A 190 -1.13 -23.68 6.72
N SER A 191 -1.62 -22.54 6.23
CA SER A 191 -0.80 -21.36 5.89
C SER A 191 -1.70 -20.14 5.65
N VAL A 192 -1.11 -18.94 5.59
CA VAL A 192 -1.76 -17.72 5.10
C VAL A 192 -1.80 -17.72 3.56
N PRO A 193 -2.97 -17.48 2.92
CA PRO A 193 -3.08 -17.34 1.47
C PRO A 193 -2.09 -16.33 0.87
N GLU A 194 -1.33 -16.69 -0.18
CA GLU A 194 -0.44 -15.76 -0.90
C GLU A 194 -0.94 -15.53 -2.34
N LYS A 195 -1.05 -14.26 -2.74
CA LYS A 195 -1.42 -13.81 -4.08
C LYS A 195 -0.21 -13.16 -4.75
N SER A 196 0.50 -13.95 -5.53
CA SER A 196 1.69 -13.54 -6.27
C SER A 196 1.31 -12.90 -7.61
N ARG A 197 1.87 -11.72 -7.90
CA ARG A 197 1.73 -10.99 -9.17
C ARG A 197 3.11 -10.81 -9.77
N PHE A 198 3.30 -11.25 -11.00
CA PHE A 198 4.53 -11.11 -11.76
C PHE A 198 4.42 -9.91 -12.69
N LEU A 199 5.40 -9.01 -12.60
CA LEU A 199 5.39 -7.74 -13.30
C LEU A 199 6.65 -7.61 -14.15
N VAL A 200 6.48 -7.16 -15.39
CA VAL A 200 7.57 -6.62 -16.21
C VAL A 200 7.25 -5.17 -16.46
N GLU A 201 8.17 -4.29 -16.04
CA GLU A 201 7.90 -2.86 -15.93
C GLU A 201 6.59 -2.62 -15.16
N ASP A 202 5.61 -1.93 -15.77
CA ASP A 202 4.31 -1.63 -15.16
C ASP A 202 3.21 -2.64 -15.52
N THR A 203 3.55 -3.69 -16.28
CA THR A 203 2.57 -4.66 -16.81
C THR A 203 2.51 -5.91 -15.93
N LYS A 204 1.30 -6.21 -15.40
CA LYS A 204 1.02 -7.47 -14.70
C LYS A 204 0.83 -8.59 -15.72
N LEU A 205 1.77 -9.52 -15.78
CA LEU A 205 1.77 -10.62 -16.76
C LEU A 205 1.05 -11.86 -16.25
N LEU A 206 1.33 -12.25 -15.00
CA LEU A 206 0.82 -13.47 -14.41
C LEU A 206 0.41 -13.22 -12.97
N LYS A 207 -0.65 -13.91 -12.54
CA LYS A 207 -1.05 -14.00 -11.15
C LYS A 207 -1.10 -15.47 -10.75
N VAL A 208 -0.49 -15.80 -9.61
CA VAL A 208 -0.53 -17.12 -8.99
C VAL A 208 -1.16 -16.96 -7.61
N GLU A 209 -2.14 -17.78 -7.28
CA GLU A 209 -2.75 -17.82 -5.95
C GLU A 209 -2.44 -19.15 -5.29
N GLU A 210 -1.80 -19.08 -4.13
CA GLU A 210 -1.53 -20.22 -3.26
C GLU A 210 -2.41 -20.06 -2.03
N ALA A 211 -3.57 -20.70 -2.05
CA ALA A 211 -4.56 -20.59 -0.99
C ALA A 211 -5.32 -21.91 -0.82
N GLU A 212 -5.65 -22.23 0.43
CA GLU A 212 -6.49 -23.36 0.80
C GLU A 212 -7.64 -22.84 1.67
N ILE A 213 -8.87 -23.23 1.34
CA ILE A 213 -10.04 -22.88 2.13
C ILE A 213 -10.07 -23.79 3.34
N THR A 214 -9.86 -23.24 4.53
CA THR A 214 -9.82 -24.00 5.78
C THR A 214 -10.84 -23.44 6.76
N PRO A 215 -12.07 -24.00 6.81
CA PRO A 215 -13.05 -23.60 7.80
C PRO A 215 -12.52 -23.81 9.22
N LEU A 216 -12.78 -22.85 10.11
CA LEU A 216 -12.43 -22.99 11.52
C LEU A 216 -13.13 -24.21 12.15
N ASP A 217 -12.37 -25.03 12.87
CA ASP A 217 -12.93 -26.09 13.71
C ASP A 217 -13.68 -25.50 14.92
N SER A 218 -14.51 -26.31 15.59
CA SER A 218 -15.36 -25.82 16.67
C SER A 218 -14.60 -25.24 17.87
N ILE A 219 -13.35 -25.63 18.12
CA ILE A 219 -12.51 -25.05 19.17
C ILE A 219 -12.05 -23.67 18.70
N SER A 220 -11.49 -23.58 17.50
CA SER A 220 -11.03 -22.31 16.91
C SER A 220 -12.16 -21.28 16.77
N GLN A 221 -13.37 -21.70 16.40
CA GLN A 221 -14.56 -20.85 16.37
C GLN A 221 -14.93 -20.28 17.75
N ARG A 222 -14.90 -21.11 18.80
CA ARG A 222 -15.17 -20.65 20.18
C ARG A 222 -14.12 -19.66 20.65
N THR A 223 -12.85 -19.98 20.44
CA THR A 223 -11.74 -19.06 20.76
C THR A 223 -11.87 -17.73 20.03
N ALA A 224 -12.16 -17.77 18.72
CA ALA A 224 -12.41 -16.58 17.92
C ALA A 224 -13.54 -15.72 18.51
N ALA A 225 -14.67 -16.36 18.85
CA ALA A 225 -15.82 -15.67 19.43
C ALA A 225 -15.50 -15.05 20.80
N GLU A 226 -14.76 -15.75 21.66
CA GLU A 226 -14.33 -15.23 22.97
C GLU A 226 -13.42 -14.02 22.83
N VAL A 227 -12.40 -14.11 21.97
CA VAL A 227 -11.46 -13.00 21.69
C VAL A 227 -12.20 -11.81 21.09
N LEU A 228 -13.07 -12.05 20.10
CA LEU A 228 -13.89 -11.00 19.50
C LEU A 228 -14.76 -10.29 20.55
N MET A 229 -15.48 -11.06 21.37
CA MET A 229 -16.35 -10.51 22.41
C MET A 229 -15.57 -9.74 23.48
N GLN A 230 -14.32 -10.12 23.76
CA GLN A 230 -13.45 -9.39 24.66
C GLN A 230 -13.02 -8.04 24.06
N GLN A 231 -12.51 -8.06 22.82
CA GLN A 231 -11.96 -6.87 22.17
C GLN A 231 -13.05 -5.87 21.78
N ALA A 232 -14.20 -6.38 21.30
CA ALA A 232 -15.34 -5.57 20.87
C ALA A 232 -15.96 -4.72 21.99
N ARG A 233 -15.80 -5.09 23.28
CA ARG A 233 -16.30 -4.28 24.42
C ARG A 233 -15.72 -2.87 24.45
N SER A 234 -14.55 -2.70 23.86
CA SER A 234 -13.74 -1.50 23.97
C SER A 234 -13.53 -0.83 22.60
N ALA A 235 -13.87 -1.54 21.52
CA ALA A 235 -13.77 -1.04 20.16
C ALA A 235 -14.93 -0.09 19.81
N GLU A 236 -14.65 0.86 18.93
CA GLU A 236 -15.68 1.75 18.36
C GLU A 236 -16.25 1.18 17.06
N ALA A 237 -15.52 0.26 16.42
CA ALA A 237 -15.98 -0.45 15.24
C ALA A 237 -15.40 -1.87 15.19
N VAL A 238 -16.15 -2.77 14.54
CA VAL A 238 -15.68 -4.08 14.12
C VAL A 238 -15.85 -4.17 12.61
N ILE A 239 -14.80 -4.55 11.90
CA ILE A 239 -14.77 -4.72 10.45
C ILE A 239 -14.57 -6.20 10.14
N PHE A 240 -15.42 -6.74 9.28
CA PHE A 240 -15.28 -8.11 8.78
C PHE A 240 -14.69 -8.10 7.37
N CYS A 241 -13.57 -8.79 7.18
CA CYS A 241 -12.82 -8.92 5.95
C CYS A 241 -12.87 -10.36 5.45
N ASP A 242 -14.02 -10.74 4.88
CA ASP A 242 -14.26 -12.10 4.39
C ASP A 242 -13.81 -12.27 2.94
N TYR A 243 -12.85 -13.16 2.72
CA TYR A 243 -12.38 -13.61 1.41
C TYR A 243 -12.67 -15.09 1.16
N GLY A 244 -13.38 -15.76 2.08
CA GLY A 244 -13.77 -17.16 2.00
C GLY A 244 -12.64 -18.15 2.27
N TYR A 245 -11.57 -17.78 2.99
CA TYR A 245 -10.49 -18.71 3.32
C TYR A 245 -10.60 -19.37 4.71
N GLY A 246 -11.47 -18.88 5.60
CA GLY A 246 -11.80 -19.57 6.86
C GLY A 246 -12.64 -18.77 7.84
#